data_AF-A0AA95SDE1-F1
#
_entry.id   AF-A0AA95SDE1-F1
#
_cell.length_a   1.000
_cell.length_b   1.000
_cell.length_c   1.000
_cell.angle_alpha   90.00
_cell.angle_beta   90.00
_cell.angle_gamma   90.00
#
_symmetry.space_group_name_H-M   'P 1'
#
loop_
_entity.id
_entity.type
_entity.pdbx_description
1 polymer ?
#
loop_
_entity_poly.entity_id
_entity_poly.type
_entity_poly.pdbx_seq_one_letter_code
_entity_poly.pdbx_strand_id
1 'polypeptide(L)'
;MRKQEIGNVVSILLKYHEENTIDGRVNFMSFLEGLCDSESSSYFLWDLDTLANALRDQNAPYLIDEIAKYDYQAAQQLNVLYDK
;
A
#
# COMPACT_ATOMS: atom_id res chain seq x y z
N MET A 1 8.81 -6.33 8.15
CA MET A 1 9.42 -5.96 6.85
C MET A 1 10.44 -4.84 7.06
N ARG A 2 11.44 -4.69 6.18
CA ARG A 2 12.40 -3.58 6.16
C ARG A 2 11.92 -2.47 5.22
N LYS A 3 12.43 -1.24 5.37
CA LYS A 3 12.10 -0.10 4.48
C LYS A 3 12.20 -0.43 2.99
N GLN A 4 13.24 -1.13 2.57
CA GLN A 4 13.41 -1.55 1.17
C GLN A 4 12.31 -2.50 0.70
N GLU A 5 11.82 -3.38 1.58
CA GLU A 5 10.75 -4.34 1.27
C GLU A 5 9.41 -3.62 1.11
N ILE A 6 9.11 -2.62 1.95
CA ILE A 6 7.92 -1.77 1.81
C ILE A 6 7.96 -0.99 0.49
N GLY A 7 9.13 -0.42 0.14
CA GLY A 7 9.32 0.23 -1.16
C GLY A 7 9.02 -0.70 -2.33
N ASN A 8 9.57 -1.92 -2.32
CA ASN A 8 9.32 -2.92 -3.35
C ASN A 8 7.84 -3.32 -3.45
N VAL A 9 7.14 -3.44 -2.32
CA VAL A 9 5.70 -3.73 -2.30
C VAL A 9 4.91 -2.64 -3.00
N VAL A 10 5.19 -1.37 -2.70
CA VAL A 10 4.56 -0.23 -3.37
C VAL A 10 4.84 -0.26 -4.87
N SER A 11 6.07 -0.59 -5.30
CA SER A 11 6.40 -0.72 -6.73
C SER A 11 5.61 -1.84 -7.42
N ILE A 12 5.38 -2.97 -6.75
CA ILE A 12 4.58 -4.08 -7.28
C ILE A 12 3.11 -3.66 -7.42
N LEU A 13 2.56 -2.97 -6.41
CA LEU A 13 1.20 -2.44 -6.46
C LEU A 13 1.01 -1.43 -7.59
N LEU A 14 1.98 -0.54 -7.79
CA LEU A 14 1.99 0.41 -8.92
C LEU A 14 1.99 -0.32 -10.26
N LYS A 15 2.85 -1.34 -10.41
CA LYS A 15 2.91 -2.14 -11.63
C LYS A 15 1.56 -2.79 -11.97
N TYR A 16 0.91 -3.44 -11.00
CA TYR A 16 -0.40 -4.06 -11.23
C TYR A 16 -1.50 -3.02 -11.55
N HIS A 17 -1.40 -1.84 -10.94
CA HIS A 17 -2.32 -0.74 -11.23
C HIS A 17 -2.14 -0.20 -12.67
N GLU A 18 -0.89 -0.05 -13.12
CA GLU A 18 -0.52 0.43 -14.45
C GLU A 18 -0.82 -0.56 -15.58
N GLU A 19 -0.84 -1.86 -15.28
CA GLU A 19 -1.12 -2.91 -16.27
C GLU A 19 -2.49 -2.74 -16.94
N ASN A 20 -3.42 -1.97 -16.35
CA ASN A 20 -4.74 -1.60 -16.90
C ASN A 20 -5.51 -2.73 -17.61
N THR A 21 -5.29 -3.96 -17.16
CA THR A 21 -6.00 -5.17 -17.56
C THR A 21 -6.93 -5.63 -16.44
N ILE A 22 -7.87 -6.51 -16.77
CA ILE A 22 -8.71 -7.17 -15.75
C ILE A 22 -7.83 -7.95 -14.78
N ASP A 23 -6.88 -8.72 -15.30
CA ASP A 23 -5.96 -9.53 -14.49
C ASP A 23 -5.08 -8.66 -13.59
N GLY A 24 -4.56 -7.52 -14.10
CA GLY A 24 -3.81 -6.55 -13.31
C GLY A 24 -4.62 -5.98 -12.14
N ARG A 25 -5.91 -5.65 -12.38
CA ARG A 25 -6.81 -5.20 -11.30
C ARG A 25 -7.10 -6.28 -10.27
N VAL A 26 -7.30 -7.53 -10.70
CA VAL A 26 -7.50 -8.66 -9.78
C VAL A 26 -6.25 -8.88 -8.94
N ASN A 27 -5.07 -8.92 -9.57
CA ASN A 27 -3.79 -9.06 -8.88
C ASN A 27 -3.54 -7.92 -7.89
N PHE A 28 -3.87 -6.68 -8.28
CA PHE A 28 -3.78 -5.52 -7.40
C PHE A 28 -4.63 -5.70 -6.14
N MET A 29 -5.91 -6.04 -6.29
CA MET A 29 -6.84 -6.19 -5.16
C MET A 29 -6.43 -7.34 -4.25
N SER A 30 -6.15 -8.53 -4.81
CA SER A 30 -5.76 -9.70 -4.01
C SER A 30 -4.43 -9.50 -3.29
N PHE A 31 -3.47 -8.82 -3.92
CA PHE A 31 -2.20 -8.52 -3.28
C PHE A 31 -2.36 -7.49 -2.16
N LEU A 32 -3.11 -6.40 -2.41
CA LEU A 32 -3.37 -5.39 -1.40
C LEU A 32 -4.13 -5.93 -0.19
N GLU A 33 -5.13 -6.79 -0.41
CA GLU A 33 -5.88 -7.47 0.64
C GLU A 33 -4.94 -8.26 1.57
N GLY A 34 -4.03 -9.07 1.00
CA GLY A 34 -3.06 -9.85 1.77
C GLY A 34 -2.00 -9.02 2.51
N LEU A 35 -1.77 -7.78 2.09
CA LEU A 35 -0.87 -6.83 2.77
C LEU A 35 -1.56 -6.08 3.91
N CYS A 36 -2.90 -5.95 3.85
CA CYS A 36 -3.72 -5.32 4.88
C CYS A 36 -4.18 -6.31 5.97
N ASP A 37 -4.03 -7.61 5.74
CA ASP A 37 -4.31 -8.64 6.75
C ASP A 37 -3.26 -8.66 7.86
N SER A 38 -3.68 -8.38 9.11
CA SER A 38 -2.80 -8.35 10.28
C SER A 38 -2.19 -9.70 10.65
N GLU A 39 -2.78 -10.82 10.21
CA GLU A 39 -2.23 -12.16 10.44
C GLU A 39 -1.23 -12.58 9.36
N SER A 40 -1.15 -11.81 8.26
CA SER A 40 -0.21 -12.04 7.17
C SER A 40 1.22 -11.73 7.58
N SER A 41 2.16 -12.59 7.18
CA SER A 41 3.60 -12.32 7.31
C SER A 41 4.07 -11.12 6.49
N SER A 42 3.23 -10.67 5.54
CA SER A 42 3.46 -9.51 4.69
C SER A 42 2.62 -8.30 5.11
N TYR A 43 2.00 -8.33 6.30
CA TYR A 43 1.32 -7.16 6.84
C TYR A 43 2.25 -5.96 6.82
N PHE A 44 1.82 -4.86 6.22
CA PHE A 44 2.65 -3.66 6.03
C PHE A 44 2.13 -2.40 6.70
N LEU A 45 0.93 -2.44 7.30
CA LEU A 45 0.33 -1.30 8.00
C LEU A 45 0.86 -1.12 9.44
N TRP A 46 1.75 -1.99 9.92
CA TRP A 46 2.41 -1.86 11.22
C TRP A 46 3.43 -0.72 11.30
N ASP A 47 3.91 -0.23 10.15
CA ASP A 47 4.87 0.89 10.04
C ASP A 47 4.38 1.92 9.01
N LEU A 48 3.42 2.73 9.44
CA LEU A 48 2.78 3.74 8.60
C LEU A 48 3.73 4.89 8.23
N ASP A 49 4.73 5.22 9.06
CA ASP A 49 5.73 6.24 8.73
C ASP A 49 6.61 5.79 7.57
N THR A 50 7.10 4.55 7.60
CA THR A 50 7.89 4.01 6.49
C THR A 50 7.04 3.86 5.22
N LEU A 51 5.79 3.43 5.35
CA LEU A 51 4.86 3.36 4.23
C LEU A 51 4.59 4.75 3.64
N ALA A 52 4.30 5.77 4.45
CA ALA A 52 4.06 7.14 3.99
C ALA A 52 5.25 7.69 3.19
N ASN A 53 6.48 7.44 3.66
CA ASN A 53 7.69 7.82 2.94
C ASN A 53 7.80 7.09 1.60
N ALA A 54 7.55 5.78 1.57
CA ALA A 54 7.61 5.00 0.34
C ALA A 54 6.55 5.44 -0.69
N LEU A 55 5.35 5.80 -0.24
CA LEU A 55 4.29 6.35 -1.10
C LEU A 55 4.67 7.72 -1.66
N ARG A 56 5.33 8.58 -0.87
CA ARG A 56 5.84 9.88 -1.34
C ARG A 56 6.95 9.72 -2.37
N ASP A 57 7.94 8.89 -2.06
CA ASP A 57 9.08 8.61 -2.92
C ASP A 57 8.64 8.09 -4.31
N GLN A 58 7.51 7.38 -4.37
CA GLN A 58 6.97 6.79 -5.59
C GLN A 58 5.74 7.52 -6.15
N ASN A 59 5.37 8.68 -5.59
CA ASN A 59 4.21 9.47 -6.00
C ASN A 59 2.91 8.64 -6.12
N ALA A 60 2.61 7.84 -5.09
CA ALA A 60 1.49 6.90 -5.07
C ALA A 60 0.42 7.24 -4.00
N PRO A 61 -0.11 8.49 -3.94
CA PRO A 61 -1.07 8.88 -2.91
C PRO A 61 -2.39 8.10 -3.02
N TYR A 62 -2.78 7.66 -4.22
CA TYR A 62 -4.02 6.91 -4.46
C TYR A 62 -4.08 5.58 -3.69
N LEU A 63 -2.93 5.01 -3.29
CA LEU A 63 -2.90 3.79 -2.49
C LEU A 63 -3.51 4.00 -1.09
N ILE A 64 -3.55 5.24 -0.59
CA ILE A 64 -4.19 5.57 0.68
C ILE A 64 -5.70 5.31 0.60
N ASP A 65 -6.34 5.72 -0.49
CA ASP A 65 -7.77 5.47 -0.74
C ASP A 65 -8.07 3.97 -0.92
N GLU A 66 -7.13 3.23 -1.54
CA GLU A 66 -7.25 1.79 -1.70
C GLU A 66 -7.11 1.06 -0.36
N ILE A 67 -6.18 1.49 0.50
CA ILE A 67 -6.03 0.96 1.87
C ILE A 67 -7.25 1.27 2.72
N ALA A 68 -7.89 2.43 2.54
CA ALA A 68 -9.08 2.83 3.30
C ALA A 68 -10.25 1.85 3.17
N LYS A 69 -10.27 1.04 2.10
CA LYS A 69 -11.28 -0.03 1.88
C LYS A 69 -11.09 -1.22 2.82
N TYR A 70 -9.89 -1.42 3.35
CA TYR A 70 -9.51 -2.53 4.24
C TYR A 70 -9.35 -2.07 5.69
N ASP A 71 -8.65 -0.94 5.90
CA ASP A 71 -8.46 -0.34 7.21
C ASP A 71 -8.54 1.19 7.11
N TYR A 72 -9.72 1.70 7.45
CA TYR A 72 -10.00 3.13 7.43
C TYR A 72 -9.16 3.92 8.43
N GLN A 73 -8.88 3.35 9.62
CA GLN A 73 -8.12 4.05 10.65
C GLN A 73 -6.65 4.17 10.25
N ALA A 74 -6.07 3.08 9.73
CA ALA A 74 -4.71 3.10 9.20
C ALA A 74 -4.59 4.08 8.02
N ALA A 75 -5.55 4.09 7.10
CA ALA A 75 -5.55 5.03 5.97
C ALA A 75 -5.62 6.50 6.41
N GLN A 76 -6.45 6.84 7.40
CA GLN A 76 -6.49 8.20 7.93
C GLN A 76 -5.15 8.64 8.53
N GLN A 77 -4.52 7.78 9.33
CA GLN A 77 -3.21 8.06 9.91
C GLN A 77 -2.14 8.19 8.83
N LEU A 78 -2.16 7.28 7.86
CA LEU A 78 -1.26 7.29 6.72
C LEU A 78 -1.40 8.58 5.90
N ASN A 79 -2.62 9.07 5.70
CA ASN A 79 -2.87 10.35 5.02
C ASN A 79 -2.22 11.53 5.75
N VAL A 80 -2.38 11.60 7.08
CA VAL A 80 -1.73 12.62 7.91
C VAL A 80 -0.20 12.52 7.85
N LEU A 81 0.36 11.31 7.79
CA LEU A 81 1.80 11.09 7.67
C LEU A 81 2.35 11.37 6.27
N TYR A 82 1.51 11.20 5.24
CA TYR A 82 1.87 11.48 3.85
C TYR A 82 2.02 12.99 3.62
N ASP A 83 1.17 13.81 4.24
CA ASP A 83 1.19 15.28 4.10
C ASP A 83 2.29 15.99 4.92
N LYS A 84 3.10 15.26 5.70
CA LYS A 84 4.24 15.78 6.48
C LYS A 84 5.52 15.87 5.65
#